data_AF-A0A5E4LCD5-F1
#
_entry.id   AF-A0A5E4LCD5-F1
#
_cell.length_a   1.000
_cell.length_b   1.000
_cell.length_c   1.000
_cell.angle_alpha   90.00
_cell.angle_beta   90.00
_cell.angle_gamma   90.00
#
_symmetry.space_group_name_H-M   'P 1'
#
loop_
_entity.id
_entity.type
_entity.pdbx_description
1 polymer ?
#
loop_
_entity_poly.entity_id
_entity_poly.type
_entity_poly.pdbx_seq_one_letter_code
_entity_poly.pdbx_strand_id
1 'polypeptide(L)'
;MPSKNRGRERLVTCASCGRTMPKDKSVKFGKMNTYSTELKTADDVKASNFVENYYCISCGKHRKIFEKLKNKAIRQSERPEHRQRFQSDNWNSGKRW
;
A
#
# COMPACT_ATOMS: atom_id res chain seq x y z
N MET A 1 -10.59 0.11 -11.09
CA MET A 1 -12.02 0.23 -11.42
C MET A 1 -12.73 -0.93 -10.77
N PRO A 2 -13.89 -0.70 -10.15
CA PRO A 2 -14.71 -1.79 -9.65
C PRO A 2 -15.06 -2.78 -10.75
N SER A 3 -14.98 -4.07 -10.44
CA SER A 3 -14.98 -5.12 -11.45
C SER A 3 -16.36 -5.23 -12.10
N LYS A 4 -16.48 -4.77 -13.35
CA LYS A 4 -17.76 -4.70 -14.08
C LYS A 4 -18.39 -6.07 -14.38
N ASN A 5 -17.66 -7.19 -14.20
CA ASN A 5 -18.10 -8.53 -14.61
C ASN A 5 -17.99 -9.62 -13.53
N ARG A 6 -17.71 -9.30 -12.26
CA ARG A 6 -17.74 -10.31 -11.17
C ARG A 6 -19.10 -10.23 -10.48
N GLY A 7 -19.96 -11.22 -10.71
CA GLY A 7 -21.31 -11.26 -10.14
C GLY A 7 -21.33 -11.21 -8.60
N ARG A 8 -20.29 -11.73 -7.93
CA ARG A 8 -20.11 -11.62 -6.48
C ARG A 8 -18.65 -11.34 -6.13
N GLU A 9 -18.42 -10.32 -5.31
CA GLU A 9 -17.09 -9.96 -4.82
C GLU A 9 -16.88 -10.51 -3.40
N ARG A 10 -15.62 -10.76 -3.03
CA ARG A 10 -15.25 -11.19 -1.68
C ARG A 10 -15.61 -10.10 -0.66
N LEU A 11 -16.17 -10.51 0.47
CA LEU A 11 -16.47 -9.61 1.58
C LEU A 11 -15.23 -9.42 2.44
N VAL A 12 -15.00 -8.19 2.88
CA VAL A 12 -13.93 -7.80 3.81
C VAL A 12 -14.54 -7.05 4.99
N THR A 13 -13.91 -7.16 6.15
CA THR A 13 -14.32 -6.47 7.38
C THR A 13 -13.63 -5.13 7.51
N CYS A 14 -14.39 -4.09 7.84
CA CYS A 14 -13.83 -2.78 8.14
C CYS A 14 -12.99 -2.82 9.42
N ALA A 15 -11.72 -2.41 9.34
CA ALA A 15 -10.81 -2.40 10.49
C ALA A 15 -11.19 -1.42 11.61
N SER A 16 -12.12 -0.49 11.37
CA SER A 16 -12.54 0.51 12.37
C SER A 16 -13.89 0.22 13.01
N CYS A 17 -14.87 -0.26 12.26
CA CYS A 17 -16.25 -0.43 12.74
C CYS A 17 -16.75 -1.86 12.64
N GLY A 18 -15.92 -2.80 12.16
CA GLY A 18 -16.29 -4.22 12.01
C GLY A 18 -17.27 -4.51 10.88
N ARG A 19 -17.87 -3.50 10.23
CA ARG A 19 -18.85 -3.71 9.15
C ARG A 19 -18.26 -4.54 8.00
N THR A 20 -18.99 -5.57 7.58
CA THR A 20 -18.70 -6.36 6.39
C THR A 20 -19.14 -5.61 5.13
N MET A 21 -18.28 -5.60 4.12
CA MET A 21 -18.52 -4.90 2.87
C MET A 21 -17.81 -5.60 1.71
N PRO A 22 -18.26 -5.42 0.46
CA PRO A 22 -17.53 -5.93 -0.70
C PRO A 22 -16.13 -5.30 -0.78
N LYS A 23 -15.12 -6.12 -1.08
CA LYS A 23 -13.72 -5.68 -1.22
C LYS A 23 -13.58 -4.54 -2.22
N ASP A 24 -14.34 -4.61 -3.30
CA ASP A 24 -14.28 -3.62 -4.36
C ASP A 24 -14.81 -2.24 -3.96
N LYS A 25 -15.77 -2.21 -3.03
CA LYS A 25 -16.32 -0.97 -2.46
C LYS A 25 -15.48 -0.45 -1.28
N SER A 26 -14.55 -1.24 -0.79
CA SER A 26 -13.74 -0.90 0.37
C SER A 26 -12.57 0.01 0.01
N VAL A 27 -12.19 0.89 0.93
CA VAL A 27 -11.00 1.72 0.81
C VAL A 27 -9.82 0.93 1.37
N LYS A 28 -8.86 0.57 0.51
CA LYS A 28 -7.63 -0.10 0.90
C LYS A 28 -6.58 0.92 1.35
N PHE A 29 -6.00 0.72 2.53
CA PHE A 29 -4.90 1.53 3.04
C PHE A 29 -3.80 0.64 3.63
N GLY A 30 -2.65 0.61 2.94
CA GLY A 30 -1.47 -0.10 3.40
C GLY A 30 -0.61 0.79 4.30
N LYS A 31 -0.30 0.29 5.50
CA LYS A 31 0.62 0.93 6.44
C LYS A 31 1.82 0.02 6.68
N MET A 32 3.00 0.62 6.76
CA MET A 32 4.21 -0.07 7.22
C MET A 32 4.35 0.20 8.71
N ASN A 33 4.29 -0.87 9.50
CA ASN A 33 4.58 -0.82 10.93
C ASN A 33 6.03 -1.25 11.12
N THR A 34 6.85 -0.39 11.71
CA THR A 34 8.22 -0.74 12.10
C THR A 34 8.25 -0.94 13.60
N TYR A 35 8.72 -2.11 14.02
CA TYR A 35 8.99 -2.47 15.40
C TYR A 35 10.51 -2.42 15.59
N SER A 36 10.97 -1.77 16.64
CA SER A 36 12.37 -1.73 17.05
C SER A 36 12.44 -2.10 18.52
N THR A 37 13.52 -2.76 18.90
CA THR A 37 13.80 -3.18 20.27
C THR A 37 14.42 -2.07 21.12
N GLU A 38 14.58 -0.86 20.58
CA GLU A 38 15.10 0.35 21.24
C GLU A 38 16.49 0.21 21.88
N LEU A 39 17.21 -0.88 21.63
CA LEU A 39 18.63 -0.97 21.95
C LEU A 39 19.36 0.05 21.08
N LYS A 40 19.73 1.21 21.64
CA LYS A 40 20.52 2.27 20.97
C LYS A 40 21.98 1.85 20.73
N THR A 41 22.21 0.55 20.55
CA THR A 41 23.50 -0.14 20.44
C THR A 41 23.55 -0.88 19.10
N ALA A 42 24.67 -1.52 18.79
CA ALA A 42 24.91 -2.20 17.51
C ALA A 42 23.91 -3.32 17.17
N ASP A 43 23.23 -3.92 18.17
CA ASP A 43 22.30 -5.05 17.99
C ASP A 43 20.81 -4.65 17.91
N ASP A 44 20.48 -3.47 17.39
CA ASP A 44 19.07 -3.08 17.24
C ASP A 44 18.37 -3.90 16.15
N VAL A 45 17.44 -4.78 16.55
CA VAL A 45 16.63 -5.55 15.63
C VAL A 45 15.41 -4.74 15.22
N LYS A 46 15.41 -4.31 13.95
CA LYS A 46 14.28 -3.60 13.33
C LYS A 46 13.47 -4.55 12.47
N ALA A 47 12.24 -4.84 12.88
CA ALA A 47 11.30 -5.63 12.10
C ALA A 47 10.26 -4.71 11.46
N SER A 48 10.13 -4.74 10.12
CA SER A 48 9.10 -3.98 9.41
C SER A 48 8.05 -4.91 8.82
N ASN A 49 6.78 -4.64 9.13
CA ASN A 49 5.64 -5.41 8.67
C ASN A 49 4.71 -4.51 7.83
N PHE A 50 4.32 -4.99 6.66
CA PHE A 50 3.35 -4.31 5.81
C PHE A 50 1.95 -4.85 6.08
N VAL A 51 1.07 -4.00 6.61
CA VAL A 51 -0.31 -4.37 6.96
C VAL A 51 -1.28 -3.67 6.03
N GLU A 52 -2.11 -4.45 5.33
CA GLU A 52 -3.18 -3.95 4.47
C GLU A 52 -4.51 -3.90 5.23
N ASN A 53 -5.02 -2.69 5.46
CA ASN A 53 -6.30 -2.48 6.13
C ASN A 53 -7.39 -2.08 5.13
N TYR A 54 -8.59 -2.60 5.35
CA TYR A 54 -9.79 -2.24 4.58
C TYR A 54 -10.74 -1.40 5.44
N TYR A 55 -11.26 -0.32 4.86
CA TYR A 55 -12.17 0.61 5.53
C TYR A 55 -13.45 0.81 4.72
N CYS A 56 -14.59 0.98 5.41
CA CYS A 56 -15.82 1.42 4.76
C CYS A 56 -15.72 2.90 4.38
N ILE A 57 -16.58 3.32 3.45
CA ILE A 57 -16.55 4.68 2.88
C ILE A 57 -16.71 5.74 3.98
N SER A 58 -17.56 5.51 4.98
CA SER A 58 -17.78 6.42 6.10
C SER A 58 -16.55 6.54 7.00
N CYS A 59 -15.99 5.42 7.48
CA CYS A 59 -14.76 5.44 8.27
C CYS A 59 -13.57 6.00 7.49
N GLY A 60 -13.52 5.77 6.18
CA GLY A 60 -12.52 6.34 5.28
C GLY A 60 -12.57 7.87 5.23
N LYS A 61 -13.77 8.46 5.17
CA LYS A 61 -13.96 9.92 5.24
C LYS A 61 -13.60 10.47 6.62
N HIS A 62 -14.15 9.89 7.68
CA HIS A 62 -13.92 10.36 9.05
C HIS A 62 -12.43 10.37 9.43
N ARG A 63 -11.67 9.35 8.99
CA ARG A 63 -10.23 9.22 9.28
C ARG A 63 -9.32 9.90 8.24
N LYS A 64 -9.89 10.68 7.31
CA LYS A 64 -9.19 11.39 6.23
C LYS A 64 -8.28 10.46 5.39
N ILE A 65 -8.71 9.20 5.19
CA ILE A 65 -7.92 8.21 4.45
C ILE A 65 -7.85 8.59 2.97
N PHE A 66 -8.92 9.17 2.42
CA PHE A 66 -8.95 9.67 1.05
C PHE A 66 -7.90 10.76 0.81
N GLU A 67 -7.76 11.72 1.73
CA GLU A 67 -6.74 12.77 1.67
C GLU A 67 -5.33 12.17 1.73
N LYS A 68 -5.10 11.21 2.63
CA LYS A 68 -3.82 10.50 2.74
C LYS A 68 -3.46 9.75 1.45
N LEU A 69 -4.43 9.11 0.81
CA LEU A 69 -4.24 8.42 -0.47
C LEU A 69 -3.96 9.41 -1.60
N LYS A 70 -4.66 10.54 -1.66
CA LYS A 70 -4.38 11.63 -2.61
C LYS A 70 -2.95 12.14 -2.46
N ASN A 71 -2.53 12.47 -1.24
CA ASN A 71 -1.17 12.93 -0.95
C ASN A 71 -0.11 11.87 -1.24
N LYS A 72 -0.44 10.58 -1.07
CA LYS A 72 0.44 9.48 -1.46
C LYS A 72 0.60 9.39 -2.97
N ALA A 73 -0.50 9.56 -3.73
CA ALA A 73 -0.46 9.57 -5.18
C ALA A 73 0.35 10.75 -5.73
N ILE A 74 0.19 11.95 -5.14
CA ILE A 74 0.96 13.15 -5.51
C ILE A 74 2.46 12.92 -5.28
N ARG A 75 2.86 12.47 -4.08
CA ARG A 75 4.27 12.13 -3.80
C ARG A 75 4.81 11.05 -4.72
N GLN A 76 3.96 10.12 -5.18
CA GLN A 76 4.35 9.10 -6.12
C GLN A 76 4.52 9.66 -7.53
N SER A 77 3.71 10.62 -7.97
CA SER A 77 3.87 11.30 -9.26
C SER A 77 5.07 12.25 -9.30
N GLU A 78 5.42 12.86 -8.18
CA GLU A 78 6.60 13.74 -8.05
C GLU A 78 7.92 12.98 -8.00
N ARG A 79 7.88 11.67 -7.69
CA ARG A 79 9.07 10.85 -7.57
C ARG A 79 9.71 10.71 -8.95
N PRO A 80 10.93 11.23 -9.18
CA PRO A 80 11.54 11.24 -10.51
C PRO A 80 11.72 9.82 -11.05
N GLU A 81 11.59 9.70 -12.37
CA GLU A 81 11.62 8.46 -13.16
C GLU A 81 12.98 7.70 -13.11
N HIS A 82 13.87 8.04 -12.18
CA HIS A 82 15.22 7.46 -12.10
C HIS A 82 15.25 5.95 -11.79
N ARG A 83 14.10 5.32 -11.50
CA ARG A 83 14.02 3.86 -11.28
C ARG A 83 13.94 3.05 -12.57
N GLN A 84 13.60 3.64 -13.72
CA GLN A 84 13.47 2.89 -14.98
C GLN A 84 14.81 2.66 -15.69
N ARG A 85 15.80 3.54 -15.54
CA ARG A 85 17.13 3.38 -16.18
C ARG A 85 17.93 2.19 -15.67
N PHE A 86 17.79 1.81 -14.40
CA PHE A 86 18.57 0.70 -13.83
C PHE A 86 18.15 -0.70 -14.33
N GLN A 87 16.96 -0.86 -14.93
CA GLN A 87 16.52 -2.17 -15.47
C GLN A 87 16.81 -2.31 -16.97
N SER A 88 16.85 -1.23 -17.76
CA SER A 88 17.18 -1.30 -19.20
C SER A 88 18.65 -1.61 -19.45
N ASP A 89 19.56 -1.11 -18.60
CA ASP A 89 21.01 -1.31 -18.77
C ASP A 89 21.46 -2.73 -18.38
N ASN A 90 20.68 -3.40 -17.53
CA ASN A 90 20.95 -4.79 -17.09
C ASN A 90 20.37 -5.84 -18.05
N TRP A 91 19.43 -5.48 -18.94
CA TRP A 91 18.89 -6.41 -19.94
C TRP A 91 19.71 -6.42 -21.24
N ASN A 92 20.39 -5.30 -21.56
CA ASN A 92 21.14 -5.14 -22.80
C ASN A 92 22.65 -5.45 -22.67
N SER A 93 23.14 -5.82 -21.49
CA SER A 93 24.54 -6.18 -21.21
C SER A 93 24.81 -7.69 -21.27
N GLY A 94 23.80 -8.52 -21.58
CA GLY A 94 23.89 -9.99 -21.63
C GLY A 94 24.05 -10.62 -23.01
N LYS A 95 24.22 -9.85 -24.10
CA LYS A 95 24.49 -10.40 -25.45
C LYS A 95 25.87 -10.00 -25.95
N ARG A 96 26.91 -10.67 -25.47
CA ARG A 96 28.25 -10.56 -26.02
C ARG A 96 29.02 -11.87 -25.89
N TRP A 97 28.51 -12.94 -26.51
CA TRP A 97 29.25 -14.12 -27.00
C TRP A 97 28.43 -14.74 -28.12
#